data_AF-A0AAD5CTG3-F1
#
_entry.id   AF-A0AAD5CTG3-F1
#
_cell.length_a   1.000
_cell.length_b   1.000
_cell.length_c   1.000
_cell.angle_alpha   90.00
_cell.angle_beta   90.00
_cell.angle_gamma   90.00
#
_symmetry.space_group_name_H-M   'P 1'
#
loop_
_entity.id
_entity.type
_entity.pdbx_description
1 polymer ?
#
loop_
_entity_poly.entity_id
_entity_poly.type
_entity_poly.pdbx_seq_one_letter_code
_entity_poly.pdbx_strand_id
1 'polypeptide(L)'
;MNFKSKLQAEHLEISQSPWLIELVAFYLNFSESNHILDYKLHDIPFSCDLTVADSEPVLRLVLPGYANLEYNLTCPICLNTVFHPYALSCGHIFCKSCACSAGSVLIFQGLKSASSKMKCPVCREDGVYGNAVSMSELNLLLKRRFKEQWKERLVEEHGEVTKQTKEYWELQTRYFSGI
;
A
#
# COMPACT_ATOMS: atom_id res chain seq x y z
N MET A 1 -27.94 22.30 0.05
CA MET A 1 -26.76 21.45 -0.28
C MET A 1 -26.29 21.82 -1.68
N ASN A 2 -25.00 22.12 -1.87
CA ASN A 2 -24.46 22.60 -3.16
C ASN A 2 -23.94 21.41 -3.99
N PHE A 3 -24.48 21.22 -5.19
CA PHE A 3 -24.08 20.13 -6.10
C PHE A 3 -22.57 20.15 -6.42
N LYS A 4 -21.98 21.34 -6.51
CA LYS A 4 -20.55 21.52 -6.77
C LYS A 4 -19.67 20.99 -5.64
N SER A 5 -20.06 21.21 -4.38
CA SER A 5 -19.29 20.70 -3.24
C SER A 5 -19.40 19.19 -3.09
N LYS A 6 -20.54 18.60 -3.49
CA LYS A 6 -20.72 17.15 -3.50
C LYS A 6 -19.82 16.48 -4.55
N LEU A 7 -19.79 17.01 -5.78
CA LEU A 7 -18.90 16.51 -6.84
C LEU A 7 -17.41 16.62 -6.47
N GLN A 8 -17.01 17.72 -5.81
CA GLN A 8 -15.62 17.89 -5.36
C GLN A 8 -15.24 16.91 -4.24
N ALA A 9 -16.16 16.60 -3.33
CA ALA A 9 -15.96 15.60 -2.30
C ALA A 9 -15.86 14.19 -2.89
N GLU A 10 -16.77 13.81 -3.79
CA GLU A 10 -16.74 12.52 -4.50
C GLU A 10 -15.44 12.34 -5.31
N HIS A 11 -14.94 13.41 -5.94
CA HIS A 11 -13.66 13.37 -6.64
C HIS A 11 -12.47 13.13 -5.69
N LEU A 12 -12.48 13.74 -4.51
CA LEU A 12 -11.45 13.53 -3.49
C LEU A 12 -11.48 12.09 -2.96
N GLU A 13 -12.68 11.55 -2.72
CA GLU A 13 -12.88 10.15 -2.31
C GLU A 13 -12.34 9.16 -3.35
N ILE A 14 -12.61 9.39 -4.64
CA ILE A 14 -12.07 8.56 -5.73
C ILE A 14 -10.54 8.65 -5.78
N SER A 15 -9.98 9.86 -5.63
CA SER A 15 -8.53 10.04 -5.66
C SER A 15 -7.82 9.31 -4.53
N GLN A 16 -8.47 9.10 -3.38
CA GLN A 16 -7.93 8.37 -2.24
C GLN A 16 -8.22 6.86 -2.30
N SER A 17 -8.92 6.39 -3.33
CA SER A 17 -9.28 4.98 -3.49
C SER A 17 -8.03 4.12 -3.76
N PRO A 18 -7.74 3.11 -2.91
CA PRO A 18 -6.64 2.18 -3.15
C PRO A 18 -6.77 1.44 -4.49
N TRP A 19 -7.99 1.22 -4.97
CA TRP A 19 -8.26 0.53 -6.23
C TRP A 19 -7.80 1.32 -7.45
N LEU A 20 -7.79 2.66 -7.38
CA LEU A 20 -7.26 3.49 -8.47
C LEU A 20 -5.74 3.31 -8.60
N ILE A 21 -5.04 3.25 -7.46
CA ILE A 21 -3.59 2.99 -7.42
C ILE A 21 -3.28 1.58 -7.96
N GLU A 22 -4.05 0.57 -7.56
CA GLU A 22 -3.92 -0.80 -8.11
C GLU A 22 -4.18 -0.85 -9.63
N LEU A 23 -5.19 -0.12 -10.11
CA LEU A 23 -5.50 -0.06 -11.54
C LEU A 23 -4.35 0.58 -12.35
N VAL A 24 -3.78 1.67 -11.83
CA VAL A 24 -2.61 2.32 -12.45
C VAL A 24 -1.39 1.39 -12.42
N ALA A 25 -1.14 0.73 -11.29
CA ALA A 25 -0.03 -0.21 -11.16
C ALA A 25 -0.19 -1.42 -12.10
N PHE A 26 -1.41 -1.95 -12.23
CA PHE A 26 -1.74 -3.01 -13.19
C PHE A 26 -1.44 -2.57 -14.62
N TYR A 27 -1.91 -1.38 -15.01
CA TYR A 27 -1.65 -0.83 -16.35
C TYR A 27 -0.15 -0.72 -16.62
N LEU A 28 0.64 -0.18 -15.69
CA LEU A 28 2.10 -0.07 -15.83
C LEU A 28 2.79 -1.45 -15.90
N ASN A 29 2.37 -2.41 -15.07
CA ASN A 29 2.87 -3.78 -15.14
C ASN A 29 2.59 -4.43 -16.50
N PHE A 30 1.42 -4.11 -17.06
CA PHE A 30 0.92 -4.69 -18.29
C PHE A 30 1.52 -4.07 -19.56
N SER A 31 1.60 -2.73 -19.62
CA SER A 31 2.14 -2.00 -20.78
C SER A 31 3.61 -2.32 -21.03
N GLU A 32 4.40 -2.52 -19.98
CA GLU A 32 5.80 -2.95 -20.10
C GLU A 32 5.97 -4.39 -20.59
N SER A 33 4.92 -5.21 -20.45
CA SER A 33 4.97 -6.64 -20.81
C SER A 33 4.46 -6.93 -22.23
N ASN A 34 3.72 -6.00 -22.86
CA ASN A 34 3.04 -6.23 -24.14
C ASN A 34 3.13 -5.01 -25.09
N HIS A 35 4.00 -5.08 -26.11
CA HIS A 35 4.07 -4.09 -27.21
C HIS A 35 2.80 -4.02 -28.08
N ILE A 36 1.87 -4.98 -27.95
CA ILE A 36 0.69 -5.19 -28.82
C ILE A 36 -0.58 -4.51 -28.26
N LEU A 37 -0.53 -3.80 -27.11
CA LEU A 37 -1.72 -3.09 -26.60
C LEU A 37 -1.50 -1.58 -26.44
N ASP A 38 -0.26 -1.15 -26.60
CA ASP A 38 0.14 0.26 -26.74
C ASP A 38 -0.60 0.96 -27.90
N TYR A 39 -0.95 0.21 -28.96
CA TYR A 39 -1.71 0.75 -30.10
C TYR A 39 -3.23 0.84 -29.91
N LYS A 40 -3.83 0.18 -28.89
CA LYS A 40 -5.29 0.21 -28.65
C LYS A 40 -5.72 1.16 -27.54
N LEU A 41 -4.82 1.50 -26.63
CA LEU A 41 -5.07 2.46 -25.54
C LEU A 41 -4.63 3.89 -25.87
N HIS A 42 -3.96 4.10 -27.01
CA HIS A 42 -3.53 5.41 -27.51
C HIS A 42 -4.67 6.44 -27.65
N ASP A 43 -5.92 5.97 -27.77
CA ASP A 43 -7.11 6.82 -27.92
C ASP A 43 -7.66 7.36 -26.59
N ILE A 44 -7.13 6.92 -25.43
CA ILE A 44 -7.51 7.48 -24.12
C ILE A 44 -6.43 8.48 -23.70
N PRO A 45 -6.77 9.78 -23.53
CA PRO A 45 -5.80 10.77 -23.12
C PRO A 45 -5.53 10.59 -21.63
N PHE A 46 -4.65 9.69 -21.24
CA PHE A 46 -4.06 9.67 -19.91
C PHE A 46 -2.60 9.26 -19.98
N SER A 47 -1.81 9.71 -19.01
CA SER A 47 -0.44 9.25 -18.84
C SER A 47 -0.21 8.89 -17.39
N CYS A 48 0.50 7.80 -17.15
CA CYS A 48 0.93 7.43 -15.80
C CYS A 48 2.35 6.90 -15.82
N ASP A 49 3.04 7.09 -14.70
CA ASP A 49 4.42 6.68 -14.54
C ASP A 49 4.79 6.59 -13.06
N LEU A 50 5.84 5.84 -12.78
CA LEU A 50 6.46 5.75 -11.47
C LEU A 50 7.84 6.41 -11.54
N THR A 51 7.98 7.54 -10.86
CA THR A 51 9.24 8.30 -10.77
C THR A 51 9.80 8.27 -9.36
N VAL A 52 11.11 8.51 -9.24
CA VAL A 52 11.75 8.77 -7.94
C VAL A 52 12.05 10.27 -7.90
N ALA A 53 11.33 11.02 -7.07
CA ALA A 53 11.55 12.44 -6.84
C ALA A 53 12.14 12.60 -5.44
N ASP A 54 13.30 13.25 -5.31
CA ASP A 54 13.96 13.49 -4.02
C ASP A 54 14.14 12.22 -3.14
N SER A 55 14.43 11.08 -3.77
CA SER A 55 14.53 9.75 -3.13
C SER A 55 13.20 9.10 -2.72
N GLU A 56 12.07 9.75 -2.97
CA GLU A 56 10.74 9.23 -2.71
C GLU A 56 10.10 8.69 -4.00
N PRO A 57 9.59 7.44 -3.99
CA PRO A 57 8.85 6.90 -5.12
C PRO A 57 7.47 7.54 -5.21
N VAL A 58 7.18 8.21 -6.32
CA VAL A 58 5.89 8.85 -6.60
C VAL A 58 5.26 8.21 -7.82
N LEU A 59 4.05 7.67 -7.65
CA LEU A 59 3.20 7.21 -8.74
C LEU A 59 2.32 8.36 -9.21
N ARG A 60 2.43 8.72 -10.48
CA ARG A 60 1.68 9.84 -11.09
C ARG A 60 0.65 9.31 -12.08
N LEU A 61 -0.55 9.90 -12.06
CA LEU A 61 -1.60 9.71 -13.05
C LEU A 61 -2.10 11.09 -13.51
N VAL A 62 -1.94 11.37 -14.80
CA VAL A 62 -2.40 12.60 -15.44
C VAL A 62 -3.59 12.27 -16.33
N LEU A 63 -4.72 12.92 -16.04
CA LEU A 63 -5.94 12.92 -16.83
C LEU A 63 -6.12 14.35 -17.39
N PRO A 64 -5.68 14.65 -18.62
CA PRO A 64 -5.73 15.97 -19.22
C PRO A 64 -7.15 16.57 -19.15
N GLY A 65 -7.24 17.79 -18.65
CA GLY A 65 -8.51 18.49 -18.46
C GLY A 65 -9.35 18.03 -17.27
N TYR A 66 -8.89 17.03 -16.49
CA TYR A 66 -9.62 16.51 -15.33
C TYR A 66 -8.81 16.57 -14.04
N ALA A 67 -7.70 15.82 -13.93
CA ALA A 67 -6.94 15.71 -12.69
C ALA A 67 -5.47 15.37 -12.93
N ASN A 68 -4.61 15.78 -12.00
CA ASN A 68 -3.26 15.26 -11.85
C ASN A 68 -3.16 14.70 -10.43
N LEU A 69 -2.95 13.39 -10.34
CA LEU A 69 -2.93 12.64 -9.10
C LEU A 69 -1.52 12.12 -8.86
N GLU A 70 -1.00 12.39 -7.65
CA GLU A 70 0.32 11.95 -7.22
C GLU A 70 0.18 11.15 -5.92
N TYR A 71 0.77 9.97 -5.91
CA TYR A 71 0.76 9.06 -4.78
C TYR A 71 2.18 8.85 -4.30
N ASN A 72 2.50 9.39 -3.13
CA ASN A 72 3.76 9.11 -2.46
C ASN A 72 3.72 7.67 -1.92
N LEU A 73 4.63 6.84 -2.41
CA LEU A 73 4.74 5.43 -2.03
C LEU A 73 5.77 5.22 -0.91
N THR A 74 6.06 6.25 -0.13
CA THR A 74 6.88 6.16 1.09
C THR A 74 6.00 5.76 2.27
N CYS A 75 6.41 4.73 3.00
CA CYS A 75 5.71 4.31 4.22
C CYS A 75 5.90 5.38 5.31
N PRO A 76 4.81 5.94 5.88
CA PRO A 76 4.93 7.02 6.87
C PRO A 76 5.44 6.54 8.24
N ILE A 77 5.62 5.23 8.45
CA ILE A 77 6.16 4.66 9.69
C ILE A 77 7.67 4.45 9.58
N CYS A 78 8.13 3.74 8.54
CA CYS A 78 9.56 3.41 8.39
C CYS A 78 10.31 4.37 7.46
N LEU A 79 9.62 5.32 6.82
CA LEU A 79 10.18 6.34 5.92
C LEU A 79 10.97 5.77 4.73
N ASN A 80 10.66 4.54 4.34
CA ASN A 80 11.21 3.86 3.15
C ASN A 80 10.07 3.58 2.19
N THR A 81 10.37 3.33 0.90
CA THR A 81 9.41 2.81 -0.09
C THR A 81 8.54 1.70 0.51
N VAL A 82 7.22 1.75 0.34
CA VAL A 82 6.32 0.75 0.90
C VAL A 82 6.68 -0.66 0.41
N PHE A 83 6.66 -1.63 1.33
CA PHE A 83 7.05 -3.02 1.07
C PHE A 83 5.94 -3.96 1.52
N HIS A 84 5.52 -4.87 0.63
CA HIS A 84 4.22 -5.54 0.73
C HIS A 84 3.10 -4.54 1.10
N PRO A 85 2.81 -3.55 0.25
CA PRO A 85 1.91 -2.44 0.58
C PRO A 85 0.51 -2.90 0.99
N TYR A 86 0.00 -2.32 2.07
CA TYR A 86 -1.39 -2.40 2.51
C TYR A 86 -1.97 -1.01 2.60
N ALA A 87 -3.13 -0.82 1.95
CA ALA A 87 -3.93 0.37 2.14
C ALA A 87 -4.98 0.11 3.22
N LEU A 88 -5.02 0.95 4.26
CA LEU A 88 -6.11 0.92 5.23
C LEU A 88 -7.40 1.42 4.56
N SER A 89 -8.58 1.18 5.15
CA SER A 89 -9.84 1.62 4.53
C SER A 89 -9.98 3.14 4.41
N CYS A 90 -9.18 3.90 5.16
CA CYS A 90 -9.03 5.35 5.04
C CYS A 90 -8.08 5.79 3.90
N GLY A 91 -7.61 4.88 3.04
CA GLY A 91 -6.76 5.17 1.88
C GLY A 91 -5.24 5.24 2.16
N HIS A 92 -4.80 5.46 3.40
CA HIS A 92 -3.37 5.53 3.75
C HIS A 92 -2.65 4.18 3.58
N ILE A 93 -1.47 4.22 2.97
CA ILE A 93 -0.68 3.05 2.60
C ILE A 93 0.52 2.89 3.53
N PHE A 94 0.77 1.65 3.95
CA PHE A 94 1.88 1.27 4.81
C PHE A 94 2.51 -0.03 4.32
N CYS A 95 3.71 -0.35 4.80
CA CYS A 95 4.22 -1.72 4.70
C CYS A 95 3.34 -2.68 5.52
N LYS A 96 3.27 -3.95 5.13
CA LYS A 96 2.55 -4.98 5.90
C LYS A 96 3.03 -5.04 7.35
N SER A 97 4.34 -5.11 7.55
CA SER A 97 5.02 -5.13 8.86
C SER A 97 4.64 -3.91 9.71
N CYS A 98 4.77 -2.71 9.14
CA CYS A 98 4.44 -1.46 9.81
C CYS A 98 2.95 -1.34 10.16
N ALA A 99 2.05 -1.74 9.25
CA ALA A 99 0.62 -1.75 9.51
C ALA A 99 0.25 -2.73 10.63
N CYS A 100 0.86 -3.92 10.65
CA CYS A 100 0.63 -4.92 11.70
C CYS A 100 1.09 -4.39 13.06
N SER A 101 2.29 -3.79 13.12
CA SER A 101 2.80 -3.15 14.32
C SER A 101 1.86 -2.03 14.82
N ALA A 102 1.44 -1.12 13.92
CA ALA A 102 0.51 -0.04 14.25
C ALA A 102 -0.88 -0.55 14.67
N GLY A 103 -1.33 -1.68 14.14
CA GLY A 103 -2.56 -2.38 14.53
C GLY A 103 -2.42 -3.23 15.78
N SER A 104 -1.23 -3.28 16.41
CA SER A 104 -0.92 -4.13 17.57
C SER A 104 -1.22 -5.62 17.33
N VAL A 105 -0.90 -6.11 16.13
CA VAL A 105 -1.08 -7.50 15.72
C VAL A 105 0.19 -8.08 15.13
N LEU A 106 0.34 -9.40 15.22
CA LEU A 106 1.47 -10.10 14.62
C LEU A 106 1.30 -10.19 13.09
N ILE A 107 2.41 -10.16 12.36
CA ILE A 107 2.41 -10.18 10.89
C ILE A 107 1.70 -11.44 10.33
N PHE A 108 1.84 -12.58 11.01
CA PHE A 108 1.20 -13.84 10.61
C PHE A 108 -0.29 -13.91 10.97
N GLN A 109 -0.75 -13.16 11.98
CA GLN A 109 -2.17 -13.04 12.32
C GLN A 109 -2.92 -12.13 11.34
N GLY A 110 -2.20 -11.17 10.75
CA GLY A 110 -2.73 -10.25 9.75
C GLY A 110 -3.61 -9.13 10.32
N LEU A 111 -3.82 -8.10 9.50
CA LEU A 111 -4.49 -6.85 9.90
C LEU A 111 -5.96 -7.00 10.32
N LYS A 112 -6.65 -8.04 9.82
CA LYS A 112 -8.03 -8.32 10.19
C LYS A 112 -8.20 -8.65 11.68
N SER A 113 -7.11 -9.05 12.35
CA SER A 113 -7.10 -9.35 13.77
C SER A 113 -6.97 -8.09 14.64
N ALA A 114 -6.75 -6.92 14.05
CA ALA A 114 -6.58 -5.68 14.79
C ALA A 114 -7.90 -5.24 15.44
N SER A 115 -7.80 -4.68 16.65
CA SER A 115 -8.98 -4.12 17.32
C SER A 115 -9.56 -2.96 16.52
N SER A 116 -10.88 -2.84 16.47
CA SER A 116 -11.56 -1.69 15.86
C SER A 116 -11.20 -0.34 16.54
N LYS A 117 -10.64 -0.38 17.76
CA LYS A 117 -10.16 0.81 18.46
C LYS A 117 -8.82 1.34 17.94
N MET A 118 -8.09 0.55 17.15
CA MET A 118 -6.81 0.97 16.59
C MET A 118 -7.04 2.04 15.52
N LYS A 119 -6.17 3.06 15.55
CA LYS A 119 -6.29 4.25 14.70
C LYS A 119 -5.23 4.26 13.60
N CYS A 120 -5.57 4.86 12.47
CA CYS A 120 -4.59 5.17 11.44
C CYS A 120 -3.50 6.10 12.01
N PRO A 121 -2.20 5.80 11.82
CA PRO A 121 -1.11 6.68 12.23
C PRO A 121 -1.12 8.06 11.55
N VAL A 122 -1.75 8.18 10.38
CA VAL A 122 -1.79 9.41 9.59
C VAL A 122 -3.04 10.24 9.90
N CYS A 123 -4.24 9.71 9.62
CA CYS A 123 -5.50 10.48 9.80
C CYS A 123 -6.19 10.27 11.16
N ARG A 124 -5.72 9.32 11.99
CA ARG A 124 -6.32 8.97 13.29
C ARG A 124 -7.74 8.41 13.27
N GLU A 125 -8.27 8.09 12.10
CA GLU A 125 -9.54 7.36 11.95
C GLU A 125 -9.43 5.96 12.56
N ASP A 126 -10.44 5.52 13.30
CA ASP A 126 -10.53 4.20 13.91
C ASP A 126 -11.26 3.19 13.00
N GLY A 127 -11.20 1.90 13.34
CA GLY A 127 -11.85 0.85 12.55
C GLY A 127 -11.22 0.57 11.17
N VAL A 128 -10.12 1.24 10.82
CA VAL A 128 -9.58 1.25 9.45
C VAL A 128 -8.80 0.00 9.03
N TYR A 129 -8.46 -0.88 9.99
CA TYR A 129 -7.62 -2.06 9.75
C TYR A 129 -8.39 -3.28 9.25
N GLY A 130 -9.66 -3.43 9.64
CA GLY A 130 -10.46 -4.63 9.35
C GLY A 130 -10.69 -4.88 7.86
N ASN A 131 -10.78 -3.80 7.07
CA ASN A 131 -11.00 -3.81 5.63
C ASN A 131 -9.75 -3.36 4.84
N ALA A 132 -8.56 -3.48 5.42
CA ALA A 132 -7.33 -3.14 4.72
C ALA A 132 -7.15 -4.00 3.44
N VAL A 133 -6.71 -3.36 2.37
CA VAL A 133 -6.51 -3.96 1.05
C VAL A 133 -5.03 -4.27 0.85
N SER A 134 -4.72 -5.52 0.49
CA SER A 134 -3.37 -5.91 0.04
C SER A 134 -3.16 -5.44 -1.40
N MET A 135 -2.23 -4.51 -1.60
CA MET A 135 -1.99 -3.83 -2.87
C MET A 135 -1.05 -4.67 -3.76
N SER A 136 -1.60 -5.63 -4.49
CA SER A 136 -0.82 -6.70 -5.13
C SER A 136 -0.16 -6.26 -6.42
N GLU A 137 -0.84 -5.43 -7.21
CA GLU A 137 -0.31 -4.88 -8.46
C GLU A 137 0.76 -3.83 -8.17
N LEU A 138 0.53 -2.98 -7.17
CA LEU A 138 1.52 -2.04 -6.67
C LEU A 138 2.76 -2.78 -6.16
N ASN A 139 2.57 -3.85 -5.38
CA ASN A 139 3.65 -4.70 -4.89
C ASN A 139 4.48 -5.28 -6.04
N LEU A 140 3.83 -5.80 -7.09
CA LEU A 140 4.51 -6.32 -8.27
C LEU A 140 5.28 -5.23 -9.02
N LEU A 141 4.69 -4.06 -9.19
CA LEU A 141 5.32 -2.92 -9.85
C LEU A 141 6.59 -2.49 -9.10
N LEU A 142 6.49 -2.29 -7.79
CA LEU A 142 7.62 -1.90 -6.94
C LEU A 142 8.74 -2.96 -6.97
N LYS A 143 8.39 -4.25 -6.90
CA LYS A 143 9.36 -5.35 -7.01
C LYS A 143 10.09 -5.36 -8.35
N ARG A 144 9.40 -5.02 -9.45
CA ARG A 144 10.01 -4.96 -10.79
C ARG A 144 10.93 -3.76 -10.96
N ARG A 145 10.55 -2.60 -10.39
CA ARG A 145 11.25 -1.32 -10.54
C ARG A 145 12.43 -1.14 -9.58
N PHE A 146 12.34 -1.69 -8.38
CA PHE A 146 13.34 -1.56 -7.32
C PHE A 146 13.95 -2.92 -6.93
N LYS A 147 14.38 -3.72 -7.92
CA LYS A 147 14.73 -5.15 -7.73
C LYS A 147 15.75 -5.41 -6.62
N GLU A 148 16.84 -4.65 -6.55
CA GLU A 148 17.90 -4.91 -5.59
C GLU A 148 17.49 -4.48 -4.18
N GLN A 149 16.95 -3.27 -4.02
CA GLN A 149 16.41 -2.80 -2.74
C GLN A 149 15.30 -3.72 -2.22
N TRP A 150 14.48 -4.27 -3.13
CA TRP A 150 13.41 -5.20 -2.78
C TRP A 150 13.96 -6.53 -2.24
N LYS A 151 15.03 -7.08 -2.83
CA LYS A 151 15.66 -8.33 -2.37
C LYS A 151 16.28 -8.16 -0.99
N GLU A 152 17.00 -7.07 -0.75
CA GLU A 152 17.63 -6.76 0.54
C GLU A 152 16.56 -6.70 1.63
N ARG A 153 15.51 -5.92 1.40
CA ARG A 153 14.41 -5.76 2.34
C ARG A 153 13.62 -7.04 2.58
N LEU A 154 13.49 -7.89 1.56
CA LEU A 154 12.85 -9.20 1.69
C LEU A 154 13.59 -10.08 2.69
N VAL A 155 14.92 -10.13 2.62
CA VAL A 155 15.75 -10.91 3.57
C VAL A 155 15.59 -10.38 5.00
N GLU A 156 15.61 -9.05 5.16
CA GLU A 156 15.43 -8.38 6.45
C GLU A 156 14.07 -8.73 7.09
N GLU A 157 12.96 -8.48 6.38
CA GLU A 157 11.62 -8.75 6.92
C GLU A 157 11.38 -10.24 7.19
N HIS A 158 11.93 -11.14 6.37
CA HIS A 158 11.85 -12.59 6.65
C HIS A 158 12.53 -12.97 7.97
N GLY A 159 13.67 -12.35 8.29
CA GLY A 159 14.35 -12.53 9.57
C GLY A 159 13.50 -12.05 10.74
N GLU A 160 12.91 -10.87 10.63
CA GLU A 160 12.05 -10.28 11.66
C GLU A 160 10.79 -11.12 11.92
N VAL A 161 10.09 -11.53 10.87
CA VAL A 161 8.87 -12.35 11.00
C VAL A 161 9.17 -13.69 11.66
N THR A 162 10.28 -14.32 11.28
CA THR A 162 10.70 -15.61 11.86
C THR A 162 11.00 -15.45 13.36
N LYS A 163 11.70 -14.38 13.73
CA LYS A 163 12.01 -14.05 15.13
C LYS A 163 10.74 -13.82 15.95
N GLN A 164 9.84 -12.94 15.49
CA GLN A 164 8.58 -12.66 16.19
C GLN A 164 7.70 -13.91 16.36
N THR A 165 7.62 -14.74 15.32
CA THR A 165 6.83 -15.98 15.36
C THR A 165 7.41 -16.95 16.39
N LYS A 166 8.74 -17.11 16.44
CA LYS A 166 9.43 -17.94 17.42
C LYS A 166 9.16 -17.44 18.85
N GLU A 167 9.37 -16.16 19.11
CA GLU A 167 9.14 -15.54 20.44
C GLU A 167 7.69 -15.72 20.90
N TYR A 168 6.72 -15.55 19.99
CA TYR A 168 5.31 -15.78 20.28
C TYR A 168 5.04 -17.22 20.71
N TRP A 169 5.50 -18.21 19.95
CA TRP A 169 5.27 -19.62 20.29
C TRP A 169 5.99 -20.02 21.58
N GLU A 170 7.20 -19.52 21.85
CA GLU A 170 7.90 -19.76 23.11
C GLU A 170 7.16 -19.17 24.32
N LEU A 171 6.57 -17.97 24.18
CA LEU A 171 5.70 -17.39 25.22
C LEU A 171 4.44 -18.21 25.43
N GLN A 172 3.79 -18.66 24.35
CA GLN A 172 2.62 -19.52 24.45
C GLN A 172 2.97 -20.84 25.14
N THR A 173 4.07 -21.51 24.74
CA THR A 173 4.51 -22.76 25.37
C THR A 173 4.79 -22.59 26.86
N ARG A 174 5.44 -21.49 27.28
CA ARG A 174 5.67 -21.17 28.70
C ARG A 174 4.35 -20.98 29.45
N TYR A 175 3.44 -20.19 28.90
CA TYR A 175 2.11 -19.97 29.47
C TYR A 175 1.33 -21.28 29.65
N PHE A 176 1.33 -22.16 28.64
CA PHE A 176 0.68 -23.47 28.70
C PHE A 176 1.38 -24.44 29.67
N SER A 177 2.70 -24.31 29.82
CA SER A 177 3.52 -25.18 30.69
C SER A 177 3.57 -24.70 32.14
N GLY A 178 3.04 -23.50 32.45
CA GLY A 178 3.02 -22.92 33.79
C GLY A 178 4.40 -22.52 34.34
N ILE A 179 5.38 -22.29 33.46
CA ILE A 179 6.75 -21.83 33.79
C ILE A 179 6.87 -20.34 33.51
#